data_AF-A0AAD7P6W9-F1
#
_entry.id   AF-A0AAD7P6W9-F1
#
_cell.length_a   1.000
_cell.length_b   1.000
_cell.length_c   1.000
_cell.angle_alpha   90.00
_cell.angle_beta   90.00
_cell.angle_gamma   90.00
#
_symmetry.space_group_name_H-M   'P 1'
#
loop_
_entity.id
_entity.type
_entity.pdbx_description
1 polymer ?
#
loop_
_entity_poly.entity_id
_entity_poly.type
_entity_poly.pdbx_seq_one_letter_code
_entity_poly.pdbx_strand_id
1 'polypeptide(L)'
;MRVKTTATLLTYLKSKARIMAVPHLAHLSCGIKQLEGGGLIDKNGIPLSGWSRSVDLSSFDGPDDESWIGISKQHGSLNEKDAAYIGETLKSVQMVTDVMESLVKRVILAESDTANEKEKVSLGQEEIKKKAIQIENMSMKLEEMERFALGTNSILNEMRQRVEDLVEETSTQRQRAAENEQELCRVKRDFESLKSYVSSLITVRETLVSSEKQFQTIERLFERLAAKTTQLEGEKMQKEIEVQKLMEDNVRLSALLDKKEAQLLAMNEQCKVMALSASLN
;
A
#
# COMPACT_ATOMS: atom_id res chain seq x y z
N MET A 1 25.60 -95.58 53.29
CA MET A 1 24.48 -95.38 52.35
C MET A 1 24.18 -93.89 52.15
N ARG A 2 23.89 -93.10 53.19
CA ARG A 2 23.58 -91.64 53.10
C ARG A 2 24.54 -90.83 52.22
N VAL A 3 25.85 -90.88 52.50
CA VAL A 3 26.89 -90.10 51.78
C VAL A 3 26.87 -90.33 50.26
N LYS A 4 26.66 -91.58 49.83
CA LYS A 4 26.64 -91.95 48.40
C LYS A 4 25.42 -91.34 47.70
N THR A 5 24.26 -91.40 48.34
CA THR A 5 23.00 -90.79 47.85
C THR A 5 23.10 -89.27 47.76
N THR A 6 23.60 -88.61 48.81
CA THR A 6 23.78 -87.16 48.85
C THR A 6 24.77 -86.70 47.78
N ALA A 7 25.86 -87.45 47.55
CA ALA A 7 26.83 -87.13 46.50
C ALA A 7 26.22 -87.21 45.08
N THR A 8 25.36 -88.21 44.81
CA THR A 8 24.64 -88.32 43.53
C THR A 8 23.67 -87.16 43.33
N LEU A 9 22.88 -86.80 44.35
CA LEU A 9 21.94 -85.68 44.29
C LEU A 9 22.64 -84.32 44.12
N LEU A 10 23.77 -84.11 44.78
CA LEU A 10 24.60 -82.92 44.58
C LEU A 10 25.20 -82.85 43.17
N THR A 11 25.58 -84.01 42.60
CA THR A 11 26.06 -84.09 41.22
C THR A 11 24.94 -83.76 40.23
N TYR A 12 23.71 -84.21 40.50
CA TYR A 12 22.52 -83.83 39.73
C TYR A 12 22.28 -82.32 39.76
N LEU A 13 22.24 -81.70 40.95
CA LEU A 13 22.07 -80.26 41.09
C LEU A 13 23.16 -79.48 40.35
N LYS A 14 24.42 -79.92 40.48
CA LYS A 14 25.56 -79.32 39.78
C LYS A 14 25.42 -79.41 38.25
N SER A 15 24.97 -80.54 37.74
CA SER A 15 24.70 -80.71 36.31
C SER A 15 23.56 -79.81 35.85
N LYS A 16 22.45 -79.79 36.61
CA LYS A 16 21.29 -78.94 36.32
C LYS A 16 21.64 -77.44 36.32
N ALA A 17 22.45 -77.00 37.27
CA ALA A 17 22.97 -75.62 37.33
C ALA A 17 23.79 -75.25 36.09
N ARG A 18 24.67 -76.14 35.63
CA ARG A 18 25.47 -75.91 34.41
C ARG A 18 24.61 -75.79 33.16
N ILE A 19 23.59 -76.63 33.03
CA ILE A 19 22.64 -76.59 31.91
C ILE A 19 21.86 -75.27 31.94
N MET A 20 21.39 -74.86 33.12
CA MET A 20 20.65 -73.60 33.33
C MET A 20 21.50 -72.33 33.18
N ALA A 21 22.82 -72.41 33.33
CA ALA A 21 23.72 -71.28 33.12
C ALA A 21 23.96 -70.95 31.64
N VAL A 22 23.58 -71.85 30.73
CA VAL A 22 23.75 -71.68 29.29
C VAL A 22 22.41 -71.30 28.68
N PRO A 23 22.21 -70.07 28.15
CA PRO A 23 20.89 -69.52 27.81
C PRO A 23 20.03 -70.44 26.91
N HIS A 24 20.60 -70.96 25.83
CA HIS A 24 19.89 -71.85 24.90
C HIS A 24 19.52 -73.21 25.52
N LEU A 25 20.35 -73.74 26.42
CA LEU A 25 20.06 -74.97 27.16
C LEU A 25 19.10 -74.71 28.33
N ALA A 26 19.12 -73.52 28.90
CA ALA A 26 18.22 -73.07 29.95
C ALA A 26 16.78 -72.99 29.44
N HIS A 27 16.59 -72.51 28.20
CA HIS A 27 15.29 -72.53 27.53
C HIS A 27 14.76 -73.97 27.40
N LEU A 28 15.58 -74.89 26.91
CA LEU A 28 15.21 -76.31 26.76
C LEU A 28 14.94 -76.99 28.11
N SER A 29 15.78 -76.73 29.12
CA SER A 29 15.70 -77.32 30.47
C SER A 29 14.48 -76.83 31.24
N CYS A 30 14.09 -75.57 31.06
CA CYS A 30 12.89 -75.00 31.66
C CYS A 30 11.63 -75.24 30.79
N GLY A 31 11.76 -75.93 29.65
CA GLY A 31 10.66 -76.21 28.72
C GLY A 31 10.10 -74.97 28.01
N ILE A 32 10.90 -73.92 27.89
CA ILE A 32 10.53 -72.65 27.28
C ILE A 32 10.72 -72.75 25.76
N LYS A 33 9.66 -72.46 25.02
CA LYS A 33 9.64 -72.48 23.54
C LYS A 33 9.33 -71.09 23.00
N GLN A 34 9.91 -70.75 21.85
CA GLN A 34 9.58 -69.55 21.10
C GLN A 34 8.44 -69.86 20.13
N LEU A 35 7.32 -69.16 20.24
CA LEU A 35 6.21 -69.28 19.31
C LEU A 35 6.40 -68.27 18.17
N GLU A 36 6.27 -68.73 16.93
CA GLU A 36 6.43 -67.91 15.73
C GLU A 36 5.38 -66.78 15.73
N GLY A 37 5.85 -65.53 15.90
CA GLY A 37 5.01 -64.34 16.02
C GLY A 37 4.39 -64.07 17.41
N GLY A 38 4.64 -64.92 18.42
CA GLY A 38 3.90 -64.90 19.70
C GLY A 38 4.75 -65.17 20.95
N GLY A 39 5.93 -64.55 21.08
CA GLY A 39 6.71 -64.53 22.33
C GLY A 39 7.21 -65.91 22.84
N LEU A 40 7.81 -65.94 24.04
CA LEU A 40 8.20 -67.20 24.70
C LEU A 40 7.04 -67.74 25.56
N ILE A 41 6.93 -69.07 25.60
CA ILE A 41 5.89 -69.82 26.31
C ILE A 41 6.56 -70.91 27.17
N ASP A 42 6.09 -71.11 28.40
CA ASP A 42 6.58 -72.14 29.33
C ASP A 42 6.07 -73.56 28.99
N LYS A 43 6.61 -74.58 29.65
CA LYS A 43 6.22 -76.00 29.59
C LYS A 43 4.72 -76.25 29.80
N ASN A 44 4.05 -75.36 30.52
CA ASN A 44 2.61 -75.40 30.82
C ASN A 44 1.75 -74.60 29.82
N GLY A 45 2.34 -74.05 28.76
CA GLY A 45 1.62 -73.21 27.79
C GLY A 45 1.40 -71.77 28.24
N ILE A 46 1.99 -71.33 29.35
CA ILE A 46 1.83 -69.98 29.89
C ILE A 46 2.77 -69.01 29.16
N PRO A 47 2.25 -67.95 28.50
CA PRO A 47 3.07 -66.94 27.83
C PRO A 47 3.88 -66.12 28.84
N LEU A 48 5.01 -65.56 28.41
CA LEU A 48 5.88 -64.68 29.21
C LEU A 48 5.11 -63.62 30.01
N SER A 49 4.07 -63.02 29.43
CA SER A 49 3.25 -61.99 30.05
C SER A 49 2.48 -62.46 31.30
N GLY A 50 2.27 -63.77 31.45
CA GLY A 50 1.63 -64.40 32.60
C GLY A 50 2.61 -64.94 33.64
N TRP A 51 3.92 -64.76 33.45
CA TRP A 51 4.91 -65.24 34.42
C TRP A 51 4.90 -64.33 35.66
N SER A 52 4.87 -64.95 36.83
CA SER A 52 4.96 -64.21 38.09
C SER A 52 6.31 -63.51 38.20
N ARG A 53 6.28 -62.21 38.52
CA ARG A 53 7.46 -61.41 38.84
C ARG A 53 7.95 -61.65 40.27
N SER A 54 7.15 -62.29 41.13
CA SER A 54 7.48 -62.63 42.52
C SER A 54 7.79 -64.12 42.68
N VAL A 55 8.68 -64.45 43.63
CA VAL A 55 8.91 -65.84 44.06
C VAL A 55 7.84 -66.18 45.08
N ASP A 56 6.82 -66.94 44.67
CA ASP A 56 5.83 -67.46 45.61
C ASP A 56 6.37 -68.75 46.23
N LEU A 57 7.07 -68.61 47.37
CA LEU A 57 7.56 -69.75 48.16
C LEU A 57 6.44 -70.37 49.03
N SER A 58 5.21 -69.86 48.93
CA SER A 58 4.06 -70.25 49.76
C SER A 58 3.60 -71.69 49.57
N SER A 59 4.03 -72.40 48.51
CA SER A 59 3.67 -73.82 48.29
C SER A 59 4.51 -74.81 49.10
N PHE A 60 5.53 -74.37 49.85
CA PHE A 60 6.43 -75.27 50.58
C PHE A 60 6.00 -75.59 52.02
N ASP A 61 4.92 -74.97 52.53
CA ASP A 61 4.41 -75.17 53.89
C ASP A 61 3.02 -75.83 53.93
N GLY A 62 2.83 -76.86 53.11
CA GLY A 62 1.69 -77.77 53.20
C GLY A 62 2.14 -79.19 53.54
N PRO A 63 1.57 -79.85 54.55
CA PRO A 63 1.65 -81.29 54.65
C PRO A 63 0.54 -81.83 53.74
N ASP A 64 0.89 -82.37 52.58
CA ASP A 64 -0.06 -83.31 51.97
C ASP A 64 0.66 -84.49 51.33
N ASP A 65 0.20 -85.63 51.83
CA ASP A 65 0.35 -86.95 51.29
C ASP A 65 -0.14 -86.95 49.83
N GLU A 66 0.69 -87.49 48.92
CA GLU A 66 0.30 -88.55 47.98
C GLU A 66 1.18 -88.54 46.72
N SER A 67 1.54 -89.76 46.31
CA SER A 67 2.05 -90.15 45.00
C SER A 67 3.54 -89.96 44.71
N TRP A 68 4.37 -90.83 45.31
CA TRP A 68 5.42 -91.52 44.55
C TRP A 68 5.49 -92.99 44.98
N ILE A 69 4.50 -93.76 44.51
CA ILE A 69 4.59 -95.22 44.43
C ILE A 69 5.60 -95.54 43.33
N GLY A 70 6.63 -96.35 43.63
CA GLY A 70 7.22 -97.19 42.60
C GLY A 70 8.73 -97.35 42.51
N ILE A 71 9.55 -97.09 43.53
CA ILE A 71 10.95 -97.57 43.55
C ILE A 71 11.39 -97.98 44.96
N SER A 72 10.81 -99.05 45.52
CA SER A 72 11.39 -99.68 46.72
C SER A 72 11.05 -101.17 46.84
N LYS A 73 11.55 -101.98 45.92
CA LYS A 73 11.75 -103.41 46.22
C LYS A 73 13.10 -103.86 45.69
N GLN A 74 14.12 -103.73 46.54
CA GLN A 74 14.96 -104.84 47.01
C GLN A 74 16.22 -104.31 47.71
N HIS A 75 16.31 -104.62 49.01
CA HIS A 75 17.50 -105.01 49.80
C HIS A 75 17.63 -104.31 51.17
N GLY A 76 17.59 -105.13 52.22
CA GLY A 76 18.38 -105.02 53.46
C GLY A 76 18.05 -103.86 54.41
N SER A 77 17.37 -104.19 55.52
CA SER A 77 17.10 -103.37 56.72
C SER A 77 17.62 -101.93 56.69
N LEU A 78 16.87 -101.04 56.03
CA LEU A 78 17.06 -99.60 56.15
C LEU A 78 16.44 -99.14 57.46
N ASN A 79 17.27 -98.60 58.34
CA ASN A 79 16.83 -97.93 59.56
C ASN A 79 15.88 -96.77 59.18
N GLU A 80 14.75 -96.63 59.87
CA GLU A 80 13.70 -95.65 59.59
C GLU A 80 14.24 -94.20 59.49
N LYS A 81 15.31 -93.91 60.25
CA LYS A 81 16.05 -92.64 60.23
C LYS A 81 16.83 -92.35 58.94
N ASP A 82 17.22 -93.38 58.18
CA ASP A 82 17.90 -93.23 56.89
C ASP A 82 16.91 -92.89 55.77
N ALA A 83 15.71 -93.46 55.80
CA ALA A 83 14.66 -93.19 54.82
C ALA A 83 14.12 -91.76 54.96
N ALA A 84 13.87 -91.30 56.19
CA ALA A 84 13.45 -89.92 56.47
C ALA A 84 14.48 -88.88 56.00
N TYR A 85 15.77 -89.12 56.29
CA TYR A 85 16.86 -88.24 55.84
C TYR A 85 16.98 -88.15 54.31
N ILE A 86 16.83 -89.27 53.61
CA ILE A 86 16.84 -89.29 52.14
C ILE A 86 15.64 -88.51 51.58
N GLY A 87 14.45 -88.65 52.20
CA GLY A 87 13.25 -87.89 51.85
C GLY A 87 13.42 -86.38 52.02
N GLU A 88 13.96 -85.93 53.15
CA GLU A 88 14.27 -84.51 53.41
C GLU A 88 15.33 -83.95 52.45
N THR A 89 16.37 -84.76 52.15
CA THR A 89 17.42 -84.36 51.21
C THR A 89 16.86 -84.23 49.79
N LEU A 90 15.97 -85.14 49.38
CA LEU A 90 15.29 -85.07 48.09
C LEU A 90 14.36 -83.85 48.01
N LYS A 91 13.60 -83.57 49.08
CA LYS A 91 12.75 -82.37 49.19
C LYS A 91 13.58 -81.08 49.07
N SER A 92 14.75 -81.05 49.71
CA SER A 92 15.70 -79.93 49.61
C SER A 92 16.27 -79.77 48.19
N VAL A 93 16.61 -80.88 47.52
CA VAL A 93 17.10 -80.89 46.14
C VAL A 93 16.02 -80.42 45.16
N GLN A 94 14.77 -80.84 45.37
CA GLN A 94 13.62 -80.40 44.59
C GLN A 94 13.39 -78.90 44.79
N MET A 95 13.41 -78.41 46.04
CA MET A 95 13.27 -76.99 46.35
C MET A 95 14.35 -76.13 45.68
N VAL A 96 15.62 -76.53 45.78
CA VAL A 96 16.74 -75.84 45.11
C VAL A 96 16.54 -75.84 43.59
N THR A 97 16.09 -76.96 43.05
CA THR A 97 15.80 -77.12 41.62
C THR A 97 14.69 -76.18 41.14
N ASP A 98 13.60 -76.06 41.89
CA ASP A 98 12.46 -75.19 41.56
C ASP A 98 12.83 -73.70 41.69
N VAL A 99 13.61 -73.36 42.71
CA VAL A 99 14.16 -72.00 42.89
C VAL A 99 15.10 -71.63 41.73
N MET A 100 15.97 -72.55 41.31
CA MET A 100 16.85 -72.34 40.15
C MET A 100 16.04 -72.13 38.85
N GLU A 101 15.00 -72.93 38.61
CA GLU A 101 14.11 -72.77 37.45
C GLU A 101 13.38 -71.41 37.48
N SER A 102 12.85 -71.01 38.64
CA SER A 102 12.19 -69.71 38.82
C SER A 102 13.13 -68.51 38.59
N LEU A 103 14.36 -68.60 39.08
CA LEU A 103 15.40 -67.58 38.85
C LEU A 103 15.72 -67.45 37.36
N VAL A 104 15.95 -68.57 36.67
CA VAL A 104 16.24 -68.61 35.24
C VAL A 104 15.10 -68.02 34.41
N LYS A 105 13.85 -68.39 34.71
CA LYS A 105 12.65 -67.82 34.04
C LYS A 105 12.59 -66.30 34.20
N ARG A 106 12.89 -65.76 35.38
CA ARG A 106 12.92 -64.30 35.59
C ARG A 106 14.06 -63.61 34.85
N VAL A 107 15.24 -64.23 34.78
CA VAL A 107 16.36 -63.69 33.98
C VAL A 107 15.94 -63.60 32.51
N ILE A 108 15.33 -64.65 31.96
CA ILE A 108 14.84 -64.68 30.58
C ILE A 108 13.77 -63.61 30.34
N LEU A 109 12.83 -63.44 31.29
CA LEU A 109 11.81 -62.39 31.22
C LEU A 109 12.44 -60.99 31.22
N ALA A 110 13.40 -60.73 32.10
CA ALA A 110 14.09 -59.44 32.20
C ALA A 110 14.94 -59.14 30.94
N GLU A 111 15.60 -60.14 30.38
CA GLU A 111 16.35 -60.02 29.12
C GLU A 111 15.41 -59.71 27.94
N SER A 112 14.27 -60.40 27.86
CA SER A 112 13.24 -60.14 26.84
C SER A 112 12.62 -58.75 26.97
N ASP A 113 12.25 -58.33 28.19
CA ASP A 113 11.70 -57.00 28.45
C ASP A 113 12.73 -55.91 28.09
N THR A 114 14.01 -56.10 28.45
CA THR A 114 15.10 -55.17 28.11
C THR A 114 15.31 -55.06 26.59
N ALA A 115 15.25 -56.18 25.87
CA ALA A 115 15.38 -56.18 24.41
C ALA A 115 14.22 -55.41 23.75
N ASN A 116 12.99 -55.62 24.22
CA ASN A 116 11.80 -54.93 23.73
C ASN A 116 11.87 -53.42 24.01
N GLU A 117 12.24 -53.01 25.23
CA GLU A 117 12.40 -51.58 25.54
C GLU A 117 13.52 -50.93 24.72
N LYS A 118 14.62 -51.64 24.45
CA LYS A 118 15.69 -51.16 23.57
C LYS A 118 15.19 -50.95 22.14
N GLU A 119 14.35 -51.83 21.62
CA GLU A 119 13.71 -51.67 20.31
C GLU A 119 12.79 -50.44 20.28
N LYS A 120 11.94 -50.25 21.30
CA LYS A 120 11.07 -49.07 21.42
C LYS A 120 11.87 -47.76 21.44
N VAL A 121 12.97 -47.71 22.20
CA VAL A 121 13.86 -46.54 22.24
C VAL A 121 14.47 -46.27 20.87
N SER A 122 14.92 -47.31 20.16
CA SER A 122 15.47 -47.18 18.81
C SER A 122 14.43 -46.61 17.82
N LEU A 123 13.19 -47.13 17.86
CA LEU A 123 12.10 -46.63 17.02
C LEU A 123 11.74 -45.17 17.37
N GLY A 124 11.66 -44.84 18.66
CA GLY A 124 11.38 -43.48 19.12
C GLY A 124 12.48 -42.49 18.69
N GLN A 125 13.75 -42.89 18.76
CA GLN A 125 14.86 -42.05 18.31
C GLN A 125 14.80 -41.78 16.80
N GLU A 126 14.42 -42.77 16.00
CA GLU A 126 14.24 -42.59 14.56
C GLU A 126 13.07 -41.66 14.24
N GLU A 127 11.96 -41.76 14.97
CA GLU A 127 10.84 -40.83 14.86
C GLU A 127 11.22 -39.39 15.24
N ILE A 128 12.00 -39.22 16.30
CA ILE A 128 12.51 -37.90 16.74
C ILE A 128 13.38 -37.29 15.64
N LYS A 129 14.27 -38.07 15.01
CA LYS A 129 15.11 -37.58 13.90
C LYS A 129 14.25 -37.12 12.72
N LYS A 130 13.22 -37.88 12.35
CA LYS A 130 12.29 -37.51 11.27
C LYS A 130 11.55 -36.21 11.59
N LYS A 131 11.03 -36.08 12.82
CA LYS A 131 10.35 -34.86 13.28
C LYS A 131 11.30 -33.67 13.33
N ALA A 132 12.55 -33.85 13.73
CA ALA A 132 13.56 -32.79 13.75
C ALA A 132 13.81 -32.22 12.35
N ILE A 133 13.98 -33.09 11.34
CA ILE A 133 14.14 -32.67 9.93
C ILE A 133 12.88 -31.92 9.44
N GLN A 134 11.69 -32.40 9.81
CA GLN A 134 10.44 -31.73 9.45
C GLN A 134 10.34 -30.33 10.05
N ILE A 135 10.72 -30.16 11.32
CA ILE A 135 10.73 -28.86 12.00
C ILE A 135 11.73 -27.92 11.33
N GLU A 136 12.93 -28.40 11.00
CA GLU A 136 13.96 -27.62 10.30
C GLU A 136 13.43 -27.10 8.94
N ASN A 137 12.81 -27.98 8.15
CA ASN A 137 12.20 -27.61 6.87
C ASN A 137 11.06 -26.58 7.03
N MET A 138 10.23 -26.73 8.06
CA MET A 138 9.17 -25.76 8.36
C MET A 138 9.77 -24.42 8.80
N SER A 139 10.86 -24.42 9.57
CA SER A 139 11.58 -23.22 10.00
C SER A 139 12.11 -22.44 8.79
N MET A 140 12.80 -23.14 7.87
CA MET A 140 13.30 -22.54 6.64
C MET A 140 12.17 -21.91 5.80
N LYS A 141 11.03 -22.60 5.67
CA LYS A 141 9.87 -22.08 4.95
C LYS A 141 9.27 -20.83 5.62
N LEU A 142 9.28 -20.76 6.95
CA LEU A 142 8.82 -19.57 7.68
C LEU A 142 9.75 -18.38 7.46
N GLU A 143 11.07 -18.59 7.45
CA GLU A 143 12.05 -17.53 7.14
C GLU A 143 11.91 -17.00 5.70
N GLU A 144 11.57 -17.87 4.74
CA GLU A 144 11.26 -17.44 3.37
C GLU A 144 9.97 -16.62 3.31
N MET A 145 8.92 -17.05 4.04
CA MET A 145 7.66 -16.31 4.13
C MET A 145 7.85 -14.93 4.80
N GLU A 146 8.69 -14.84 5.83
CA GLU A 146 9.02 -13.56 6.47
C GLU A 146 9.72 -12.62 5.50
N ARG A 147 10.75 -13.10 4.77
CA ARG A 147 11.43 -12.32 3.74
C ARG A 147 10.48 -11.85 2.64
N PHE A 148 9.57 -12.72 2.20
CA PHE A 148 8.56 -12.38 1.21
C PHE A 148 7.58 -11.31 1.72
N ALA A 149 7.12 -11.43 2.97
CA ALA A 149 6.22 -10.47 3.59
C ALA A 149 6.89 -9.09 3.75
N LEU A 150 8.16 -9.06 4.17
CA LEU A 150 8.95 -7.84 4.26
C LEU A 150 9.11 -7.16 2.90
N GLY A 151 9.44 -7.92 1.85
CA GLY A 151 9.54 -7.41 0.49
C GLY A 151 8.22 -6.82 -0.02
N THR A 152 7.11 -7.54 0.19
CA THR A 152 5.77 -7.08 -0.19
C THR A 152 5.37 -5.80 0.55
N ASN A 153 5.67 -5.72 1.85
CA ASN A 153 5.36 -4.55 2.67
C ASN A 153 6.20 -3.32 2.25
N SER A 154 7.47 -3.50 1.89
CA SER A 154 8.30 -2.43 1.33
C SER A 154 7.66 -1.83 0.08
N ILE A 155 7.25 -2.67 -0.87
CA ILE A 155 6.60 -2.22 -2.11
C ILE A 155 5.29 -1.50 -1.81
N LEU A 156 4.46 -2.02 -0.89
CA LEU A 156 3.22 -1.37 -0.50
C LEU A 156 3.44 0.01 0.12
N ASN A 157 4.49 0.19 0.93
CA ASN A 157 4.85 1.49 1.49
C ASN A 157 5.32 2.48 0.42
N GLU A 158 6.11 2.05 -0.56
CA GLU A 158 6.49 2.89 -1.70
C GLU A 158 5.27 3.29 -2.54
N MET A 159 4.36 2.35 -2.81
CA MET A 159 3.13 2.63 -3.54
C MET A 159 2.26 3.63 -2.78
N ARG A 160 2.13 3.49 -1.46
CA ARG A 160 1.41 4.44 -0.61
C ARG A 160 2.02 5.84 -0.73
N GLN A 161 3.35 5.97 -0.61
CA GLN A 161 4.01 7.27 -0.72
C GLN A 161 3.77 7.92 -2.09
N ARG A 162 3.91 7.15 -3.19
CA ARG A 162 3.64 7.68 -4.55
C ARG A 162 2.19 8.15 -4.71
N VAL A 163 1.23 7.50 -4.05
CA VAL A 163 -0.17 7.93 -4.06
C VAL A 163 -0.35 9.22 -3.28
N GLU A 164 0.28 9.35 -2.11
CA GLU A 164 0.28 10.59 -1.32
C GLU A 164 0.87 11.76 -2.12
N ASP A 165 2.03 11.58 -2.74
CA ASP A 165 2.68 12.59 -3.59
C ASP A 165 1.79 13.00 -4.78
N LEU A 166 1.11 12.03 -5.41
CA LEU A 166 0.20 12.30 -6.53
C LEU A 166 -1.03 13.10 -6.09
N VAL A 167 -1.56 12.83 -4.89
CA VAL A 167 -2.68 13.59 -4.33
C VAL A 167 -2.27 15.03 -4.04
N GLU A 168 -1.07 15.24 -3.47
CA GLU A 168 -0.53 16.57 -3.21
C GLU A 168 -0.30 17.36 -4.51
N GLU A 169 0.34 16.76 -5.52
CA GLU A 169 0.54 17.40 -6.83
C GLU A 169 -0.80 17.72 -7.50
N THR A 170 -1.77 16.80 -7.45
CA THR A 170 -3.12 17.04 -7.98
C THR A 170 -3.80 18.22 -7.28
N SER A 171 -3.63 18.36 -5.96
CA SER A 171 -4.16 19.49 -5.21
C SER A 171 -3.53 20.82 -5.64
N THR A 172 -2.20 20.82 -5.83
CA THR A 172 -1.43 21.98 -6.27
C THR A 172 -1.78 22.38 -7.71
N GLN A 173 -2.00 21.41 -8.60
CA GLN A 173 -2.47 21.67 -9.96
C GLN A 173 -3.87 22.27 -9.98
N ARG A 174 -4.78 21.78 -9.12
CA ARG A 174 -6.14 22.34 -8.99
C ARG A 174 -6.11 23.79 -8.53
N GLN A 175 -5.26 24.11 -7.55
CA GLN A 175 -5.09 25.47 -7.06
C GLN A 175 -4.57 26.40 -8.17
N ARG A 176 -3.51 25.99 -8.88
CA ARG A 176 -2.97 26.74 -10.03
C ARG A 176 -4.01 26.94 -11.14
N ALA A 177 -4.84 25.94 -11.41
CA ALA A 177 -5.91 26.05 -12.41
C ALA A 177 -6.96 27.10 -12.00
N ALA A 178 -7.34 27.15 -10.72
CA ALA A 178 -8.27 28.16 -10.20
C ALA A 178 -7.69 29.58 -10.27
N GLU A 179 -6.40 29.75 -9.96
CA GLU A 179 -5.69 31.04 -10.10
C GLU A 179 -5.65 31.50 -11.57
N ASN A 180 -5.32 30.60 -12.49
CA ASN A 180 -5.32 30.89 -13.92
C ASN A 180 -6.72 31.27 -14.43
N GLU A 181 -7.77 30.61 -13.97
CA GLU A 181 -9.15 30.95 -14.30
C GLU A 181 -9.52 32.36 -13.81
N GLN A 182 -9.11 32.70 -12.59
CA GLN A 182 -9.31 34.05 -12.04
C GLN A 182 -8.59 35.11 -12.88
N GLU A 183 -7.33 34.87 -13.25
CA GLU A 183 -6.55 35.81 -14.06
C GLU A 183 -7.15 35.96 -15.46
N LEU A 184 -7.58 34.85 -16.07
CA LEU A 184 -8.29 34.88 -17.35
C LEU A 184 -9.58 35.72 -17.27
N CYS A 185 -10.34 35.62 -16.16
CA CYS A 185 -11.53 36.44 -15.95
C CYS A 185 -11.20 37.93 -15.78
N ARG A 186 -10.08 38.27 -15.14
CA ARG A 186 -9.60 39.66 -15.05
C ARG A 186 -9.25 40.22 -16.42
N VAL A 187 -8.42 39.51 -17.17
CA VAL A 187 -8.02 39.90 -18.53
C VAL A 187 -9.23 40.08 -19.45
N LYS A 188 -10.22 39.17 -19.40
CA LYS A 188 -11.46 39.33 -20.18
C LYS A 188 -12.20 40.63 -19.86
N ARG A 189 -12.28 41.01 -18.58
CA ARG A 189 -12.93 42.25 -18.15
C ARG A 189 -12.17 43.48 -18.65
N ASP A 190 -10.84 43.43 -18.61
CA ASP A 190 -9.99 44.52 -19.10
C ASP A 190 -10.13 44.69 -20.61
N PHE A 191 -10.22 43.60 -21.37
CA PHE A 191 -10.50 43.63 -22.80
C PHE A 191 -11.88 44.23 -23.13
N GLU A 192 -12.92 43.89 -22.38
CA GLU A 192 -14.24 44.49 -22.62
C GLU A 192 -14.24 45.99 -22.29
N SER A 193 -13.52 46.38 -21.23
CA SER A 193 -13.33 47.80 -20.87
C SER A 193 -12.57 48.55 -21.97
N LEU A 194 -11.50 47.96 -22.49
CA LEU A 194 -10.71 48.52 -23.60
C LEU A 194 -11.57 48.66 -24.87
N LYS A 195 -12.38 47.66 -25.19
CA LYS A 195 -13.29 47.70 -26.33
C LYS A 195 -14.32 48.83 -26.21
N SER A 196 -14.89 49.03 -25.02
CA SER A 196 -15.79 50.16 -24.74
C SER A 196 -15.07 51.51 -24.90
N TYR A 197 -13.82 51.60 -24.41
CA TYR A 197 -13.00 52.79 -24.54
C TYR A 197 -12.69 53.12 -26.02
N VAL A 198 -12.28 52.13 -26.81
CA VAL A 198 -12.05 52.29 -28.25
C VAL A 198 -13.33 52.71 -28.98
N SER A 199 -14.47 52.11 -28.64
CA SER A 199 -15.76 52.50 -29.21
C SER A 199 -16.09 53.97 -28.92
N SER A 200 -15.84 54.42 -27.69
CA SER A 200 -16.00 55.84 -27.31
C SER A 200 -15.06 56.76 -28.08
N LEU A 201 -13.80 56.36 -28.26
CA LEU A 201 -12.83 57.12 -29.06
C LEU A 201 -13.24 57.23 -30.53
N ILE A 202 -13.84 56.18 -31.10
CA ILE A 202 -14.38 56.22 -32.47
C ILE A 202 -15.48 57.27 -32.58
N THR A 203 -16.44 57.29 -31.65
CA THR A 203 -17.51 58.31 -31.62
C THR A 203 -16.96 59.74 -31.51
N VAL A 204 -15.95 59.94 -30.65
CA VAL A 204 -15.28 61.24 -30.52
C VAL A 204 -14.63 61.62 -31.85
N ARG A 205 -13.88 60.71 -32.48
CA ARG A 205 -13.26 60.95 -33.79
C ARG A 205 -14.29 61.32 -34.85
N GLU A 206 -15.42 60.60 -34.93
CA GLU A 206 -16.49 60.89 -35.89
C GLU A 206 -17.08 62.29 -35.67
N THR A 207 -17.27 62.68 -34.41
CA THR A 207 -17.74 64.02 -34.04
C THR A 207 -16.72 65.09 -34.47
N LEU A 208 -15.42 64.89 -34.21
CA LEU A 208 -14.37 65.81 -34.65
C LEU A 208 -14.34 65.94 -36.19
N VAL A 209 -14.43 64.82 -36.92
CA VAL A 209 -14.47 64.82 -38.39
C VAL A 209 -15.70 65.58 -38.91
N SER A 210 -16.85 65.47 -38.24
CA SER A 210 -18.05 66.25 -38.60
C SER A 210 -17.86 67.74 -38.34
N SER A 211 -17.28 68.11 -37.19
CA SER A 211 -16.97 69.50 -36.84
C SER A 211 -16.00 70.13 -37.85
N GLU A 212 -14.96 69.40 -38.25
CA GLU A 212 -13.99 69.83 -39.27
C GLU A 212 -14.68 70.17 -40.61
N LYS A 213 -15.64 69.35 -41.06
CA LYS A 213 -16.42 69.65 -42.27
C LYS A 213 -17.26 70.92 -42.14
N GLN A 214 -17.77 71.20 -40.95
CA GLN A 214 -18.50 72.44 -40.67
C GLN A 214 -17.56 73.64 -40.70
N PHE A 215 -16.38 73.54 -40.09
CA PHE A 215 -15.36 74.59 -40.15
C PHE A 215 -14.96 74.91 -41.60
N GLN A 216 -14.69 73.91 -42.43
CA GLN A 216 -14.40 74.10 -43.85
C GLN A 216 -15.54 74.81 -44.60
N THR A 217 -16.79 74.59 -44.19
CA THR A 217 -17.94 75.29 -44.77
C THR A 217 -17.96 76.76 -44.35
N ILE A 218 -17.68 77.03 -43.07
CA ILE A 218 -17.58 78.38 -42.51
C ILE A 218 -16.43 79.15 -43.17
N GLU A 219 -15.26 78.53 -43.38
CA GLU A 219 -14.12 79.15 -44.05
C GLU A 219 -14.48 79.61 -45.48
N ARG A 220 -15.15 78.77 -46.28
CA ARG A 220 -15.61 79.17 -47.62
C ARG A 220 -16.60 80.34 -47.60
N LEU A 221 -17.44 80.42 -46.57
CA LEU A 221 -18.34 81.57 -46.38
C LEU A 221 -17.56 82.83 -46.03
N PHE A 222 -16.53 82.73 -45.18
CA PHE A 222 -15.63 83.84 -44.87
C PHE A 222 -14.85 84.31 -46.09
N GLU A 223 -14.31 83.40 -46.90
CA GLU A 223 -13.63 83.75 -48.16
C GLU A 223 -14.55 84.52 -49.10
N ARG A 224 -15.80 84.04 -49.28
CA ARG A 224 -16.81 84.72 -50.09
C ARG A 224 -17.17 86.10 -49.53
N LEU A 225 -17.31 86.21 -48.21
CA LEU A 225 -17.61 87.46 -47.54
C LEU A 225 -16.47 88.47 -47.73
N ALA A 226 -15.22 88.04 -47.53
CA ALA A 226 -14.04 88.86 -47.74
C ALA A 226 -13.97 89.37 -49.19
N ALA A 227 -14.15 88.49 -50.18
CA ALA A 227 -14.19 88.87 -51.59
C ALA A 227 -15.31 89.88 -51.89
N LYS A 228 -16.50 89.69 -51.30
CA LYS A 228 -17.63 90.62 -51.49
C LYS A 228 -17.37 91.98 -50.84
N THR A 229 -16.74 92.00 -49.67
CA THR A 229 -16.33 93.23 -48.99
C THR A 229 -15.34 94.02 -49.85
N THR A 230 -14.30 93.37 -50.39
CA THR A 230 -13.34 94.03 -51.29
C THR A 230 -14.00 94.56 -52.56
N GLN A 231 -14.96 93.81 -53.14
CA GLN A 231 -15.73 94.29 -54.29
C GLN A 231 -16.52 95.57 -53.95
N LEU A 232 -17.28 95.54 -52.84
CA LEU A 232 -18.10 96.67 -52.40
C LEU A 232 -17.26 97.90 -52.04
N GLU A 233 -16.08 97.71 -51.47
CA GLU A 233 -15.13 98.78 -51.20
C GLU A 233 -14.64 99.45 -52.48
N GLY A 234 -14.34 98.67 -53.53
CA GLY A 234 -14.01 99.19 -54.86
C GLY A 234 -15.17 99.94 -55.52
N GLU A 235 -16.38 99.39 -55.48
CA GLU A 235 -17.59 100.06 -55.99
C GLU A 235 -17.87 101.38 -55.24
N LYS A 236 -17.67 101.38 -53.91
CA LYS A 236 -17.80 102.59 -53.09
C LYS A 236 -16.79 103.65 -53.50
N MET A 237 -15.50 103.29 -53.62
CA MET A 237 -14.45 104.22 -54.03
C MET A 237 -14.73 104.82 -55.42
N GLN A 238 -15.20 104.01 -56.37
CA GLN A 238 -15.59 104.50 -57.70
C GLN A 238 -16.74 105.51 -57.64
N LYS A 239 -17.77 105.23 -56.83
CA LYS A 239 -18.90 106.16 -56.62
C LYS A 239 -18.47 107.45 -55.92
N GLU A 240 -17.56 107.38 -54.95
CA GLU A 240 -17.01 108.57 -54.28
C GLU A 240 -16.28 109.48 -55.28
N ILE A 241 -15.51 108.92 -56.22
CA ILE A 241 -14.87 109.67 -57.31
C ILE A 241 -15.92 110.32 -58.23
N GLU A 242 -16.97 109.60 -58.60
CA GLU A 242 -18.06 110.14 -59.44
C GLU A 242 -18.80 111.30 -58.76
N VAL A 243 -19.12 111.15 -57.47
CA VAL A 243 -19.75 112.21 -56.67
C VAL A 243 -18.84 113.44 -56.60
N GLN A 244 -17.54 113.27 -56.36
CA GLN A 244 -16.58 114.37 -56.33
C GLN A 244 -16.55 115.14 -57.67
N LYS A 245 -16.53 114.41 -58.80
CA LYS A 245 -16.59 115.01 -60.13
C LYS A 245 -17.89 115.78 -60.37
N LEU A 246 -19.05 115.20 -59.99
CA LEU A 246 -20.34 115.87 -60.10
C LEU A 246 -20.42 117.12 -59.22
N MET A 247 -19.81 117.10 -58.03
CA MET A 247 -19.69 118.29 -57.18
C MET A 247 -18.86 119.39 -57.85
N GLU A 248 -17.72 119.06 -58.44
CA GLU A 248 -16.88 120.02 -59.19
C GLU A 248 -17.66 120.63 -60.38
N ASP A 249 -18.37 119.79 -61.13
CA ASP A 249 -19.21 120.23 -62.24
C ASP A 249 -20.37 121.12 -61.77
N ASN A 250 -21.00 120.80 -60.65
CA ASN A 250 -22.09 121.59 -60.07
C ASN A 250 -21.60 122.97 -59.60
N VAL A 251 -20.44 123.03 -58.93
CA VAL A 251 -19.80 124.30 -58.54
C VAL A 251 -19.52 125.16 -59.78
N ARG A 252 -18.96 124.55 -60.85
CA ARG A 252 -18.70 125.24 -62.12
C ARG A 252 -19.97 125.77 -62.77
N LEU A 253 -21.03 124.96 -62.83
CA LEU A 253 -22.32 125.37 -63.40
C LEU A 253 -22.99 126.47 -62.57
N SER A 254 -22.93 126.39 -61.24
CA SER A 254 -23.45 127.43 -60.35
C SER A 254 -22.75 128.76 -60.58
N ALA A 255 -21.40 128.76 -60.67
CA ALA A 255 -20.65 129.98 -61.02
C ALA A 255 -21.01 130.53 -62.41
N LEU A 256 -21.32 129.66 -63.39
CA LEU A 256 -21.79 130.08 -64.71
C LEU A 256 -23.21 130.67 -64.64
N LEU A 257 -24.09 130.09 -63.82
CA LEU A 257 -25.44 130.59 -63.57
C LEU A 257 -25.38 131.98 -62.92
N ASP A 258 -24.60 132.15 -61.85
CA ASP A 258 -24.39 133.45 -61.19
C ASP A 258 -23.92 134.51 -62.19
N LYS A 259 -22.97 134.15 -63.06
CA LYS A 259 -22.49 135.03 -64.13
C LYS A 259 -23.61 135.42 -65.10
N LYS A 260 -24.51 134.48 -65.45
CA LYS A 260 -25.63 134.74 -66.36
C LYS A 260 -26.74 135.56 -65.69
N GLU A 261 -27.04 135.31 -64.43
CA GLU A 261 -27.98 136.11 -63.63
C GLU A 261 -27.48 137.54 -63.49
N ALA A 262 -26.18 137.74 -63.19
CA ALA A 262 -25.56 139.06 -63.15
C ALA A 262 -25.64 139.78 -64.52
N GLN A 263 -25.40 139.07 -65.63
CA GLN A 263 -25.58 139.60 -66.98
C GLN A 263 -27.04 140.01 -67.25
N LEU A 264 -28.01 139.19 -66.86
CA LEU A 264 -29.44 139.47 -67.01
C LEU A 264 -29.87 140.68 -66.17
N LEU A 265 -29.43 140.78 -64.92
CA LEU A 265 -29.71 141.93 -64.06
C LEU A 265 -29.14 143.22 -64.65
N ALA A 266 -27.90 143.18 -65.15
CA ALA A 266 -27.28 144.33 -65.82
C ALA A 266 -28.06 144.75 -67.07
N MET A 267 -28.47 143.79 -67.90
CA MET A 267 -29.32 144.04 -69.07
C MET A 267 -30.70 144.60 -68.69
N ASN A 268 -31.35 144.05 -67.67
CA ASN A 268 -32.64 144.54 -67.18
C ASN A 268 -32.53 145.99 -66.70
N GLU A 269 -31.46 146.33 -65.99
CA GLU A 269 -31.20 147.70 -65.54
C GLU A 269 -30.89 148.64 -66.71
N GLN A 270 -30.13 148.19 -67.72
CA GLN A 270 -29.95 148.93 -68.99
C GLN A 270 -31.29 149.19 -69.68
N CYS A 271 -32.18 148.19 -69.78
CA CYS A 271 -33.52 148.36 -70.35
C CYS A 271 -34.35 149.38 -69.57
N LYS A 272 -34.29 149.39 -68.22
CA LYS A 272 -34.95 150.42 -67.40
C LYS A 272 -34.40 151.82 -67.67
N VAL A 273 -33.08 151.98 -67.75
CA VAL A 273 -32.45 153.28 -68.06
C VAL A 273 -32.85 153.75 -69.45
N MET A 274 -32.89 152.85 -70.44
CA MET A 274 -33.38 153.17 -71.80
C MET A 274 -34.86 153.57 -71.80
N ALA A 275 -35.71 152.93 -70.98
CA ALA A 275 -37.10 153.32 -70.84
C ALA A 275 -37.27 154.70 -70.15
N LEU A 276 -36.45 154.99 -69.14
CA LEU A 276 -36.42 156.29 -68.45
C LEU A 276 -35.87 157.40 -69.36
N SER A 277 -34.87 157.13 -70.19
CA SER A 277 -34.33 158.10 -71.16
C SER A 277 -35.26 158.32 -72.36
N ALA A 278 -36.03 157.31 -72.77
CA ALA A 278 -37.11 157.48 -73.75
C ALA A 278 -38.32 158.26 -73.20
N SER A 279 -38.44 158.39 -71.87
CA SER A 279 -39.46 159.21 -71.20
C SER A 279 -39.03 160.67 -70.98
N LEU A 280 -37.79 161.04 -71.38
CA LEU A 280 -37.19 162.38 -71.26
C LEU A 280 -36.89 163.06 -72.60
N ASN A 281 -37.43 162.53 -73.71
CA ASN A 281 -37.43 163.16 -75.04
C ASN A 281 -38.86 163.44 -75.50
#